data_AF-F9Z4T2-F1
#
_entry.id   AF-F9Z4T2-F1
#
_cell.length_a   1.000
_cell.length_b   1.000
_cell.length_c   1.000
_cell.angle_alpha   90.00
_cell.angle_beta   90.00
_cell.angle_gamma   90.00
#
_symmetry.space_group_name_H-M   'P 1'
#
loop_
_entity.id
_entity.type
_entity.pdbx_description
1 polymer ?
#
loop_
_entity_poly.entity_id
_entity_poly.type
_entity_poly.pdbx_seq_one_letter_code
_entity_poly.pdbx_strand_id
1 'polypeptide(L)'
;MGLLAVLCGCGTEGKGAYVHLTTVLIKNNSMYDIEIVVEKPSTVLMTGTFTVKNGTTFKIEKASEGGYYVPNPLEAQIKFDDGTAITHREMDGDAYHNFCSHIAFEKNASGKRSVEYTFEFTDEDYEYAKKHADKTKI
;
A
#
# COMPACT_ATOMS: atom_id res chain seq x y z
N MET A 1 51.54 -19.30 29.20
CA MET A 1 50.65 -19.73 28.11
C MET A 1 49.21 -19.62 28.62
N GLY A 2 48.59 -18.45 28.43
CA GLY A 2 47.23 -18.18 28.89
C GLY A 2 46.25 -18.46 27.75
N LEU A 3 45.49 -19.54 27.88
CA LEU A 3 44.33 -19.83 27.05
C LEU A 3 43.13 -19.07 27.66
N LEU A 4 42.72 -17.95 27.06
CA LEU A 4 41.41 -17.37 27.33
C LEU A 4 40.64 -17.40 26.01
N ALA A 5 39.74 -18.38 25.91
CA ALA A 5 38.78 -18.48 24.83
C ALA A 5 37.89 -17.24 24.85
N VAL A 6 37.97 -16.42 23.81
CA VAL A 6 36.96 -15.40 23.52
C VAL A 6 35.72 -16.18 23.10
N LEU A 7 34.80 -16.33 24.05
CA LEU A 7 33.46 -16.82 23.80
C LEU A 7 32.86 -15.97 22.67
N CYS A 8 32.57 -16.66 21.56
CA CYS A 8 31.76 -16.17 20.46
C CYS A 8 30.43 -15.71 21.04
N GLY A 9 30.32 -14.40 21.28
CA GLY A 9 29.03 -13.77 21.52
C GLY A 9 28.26 -13.88 20.21
N CYS A 10 27.52 -14.99 20.03
CA CYS A 10 26.29 -14.94 19.27
C CYS A 10 25.47 -13.82 19.93
N GLY A 11 25.52 -12.64 19.32
CA GLY A 11 24.66 -11.54 19.70
C GLY A 11 23.26 -12.10 19.64
N THR A 12 22.67 -12.38 20.79
CA THR A 12 21.23 -12.54 20.91
C THR A 12 20.68 -11.16 20.59
N GLU A 13 20.48 -10.91 19.30
CA GLU A 13 19.68 -9.83 18.76
C GLU A 13 18.37 -9.84 19.58
N GLY A 14 18.23 -8.86 20.48
CA GLY A 14 17.16 -8.85 21.48
C GLY A 14 15.77 -8.86 20.83
N LYS A 15 14.71 -9.15 21.60
CA LYS A 15 13.32 -9.01 21.11
C LYS A 15 13.16 -7.63 20.45
N GLY A 16 12.77 -7.61 19.17
CA GLY A 16 12.69 -6.38 18.37
C GLY A 16 13.81 -6.20 17.32
N ALA A 17 14.87 -6.99 17.37
CA ALA A 17 16.00 -6.86 16.46
C ALA A 17 15.72 -7.36 15.03
N TYR A 18 14.59 -8.02 14.77
CA TYR A 18 14.15 -8.37 13.41
C TYR A 18 12.84 -7.68 13.03
N VAL A 19 12.52 -6.56 13.70
CA VAL A 19 11.31 -5.80 13.39
C VAL A 19 11.54 -4.92 12.18
N HIS A 20 10.71 -5.10 11.17
CA HIS A 20 10.65 -4.28 9.96
C HIS A 20 9.38 -3.43 9.99
N LEU A 21 9.52 -2.14 9.72
CA LEU A 21 8.39 -1.22 9.58
C LEU A 21 8.02 -1.09 8.11
N THR A 22 6.74 -1.25 7.79
CA THR A 22 6.17 -0.92 6.50
C THR A 22 5.19 0.22 6.66
N THR A 23 5.46 1.34 5.98
CA THR A 23 4.57 2.49 5.86
C THR A 23 3.92 2.48 4.49
N VAL A 24 2.60 2.69 4.42
CA VAL A 24 1.88 2.90 3.17
C VAL A 24 1.27 4.28 3.20
N LEU A 25 1.60 5.08 2.20
CA LEU A 25 1.04 6.39 1.93
C LEU A 25 0.14 6.31 0.71
N ILE A 26 -1.08 6.78 0.85
CA ILE A 26 -2.04 6.93 -0.25
C ILE A 26 -2.31 8.40 -0.40
N LYS A 27 -1.73 9.01 -1.43
CA LYS A 27 -1.88 10.42 -1.75
C LYS A 27 -3.06 10.58 -2.70
N ASN A 28 -3.93 11.54 -2.44
CA ASN A 28 -4.96 11.92 -3.39
C ASN A 28 -4.66 13.32 -3.92
N ASN A 29 -4.07 13.37 -5.11
CA ASN A 29 -3.79 14.57 -5.88
C ASN A 29 -4.80 14.77 -7.02
N SER A 30 -5.86 13.96 -7.08
CA SER A 30 -6.99 14.20 -7.97
C SER A 30 -7.87 15.32 -7.43
N MET A 31 -8.70 15.90 -8.30
CA MET A 31 -9.65 16.94 -7.92
C MET A 31 -10.87 16.41 -7.12
N TYR A 32 -10.98 15.10 -6.92
CA TYR A 32 -12.14 14.43 -6.31
C TYR A 32 -11.77 13.81 -4.96
N ASP A 33 -12.73 13.73 -4.04
CA ASP A 33 -12.57 12.82 -2.90
C ASP A 33 -12.65 11.37 -3.40
N ILE A 34 -11.83 10.49 -2.81
CA ILE A 34 -11.86 9.06 -3.14
C ILE A 34 -12.29 8.22 -1.94
N GLU A 35 -13.16 7.26 -2.17
CA GLU A 35 -13.46 6.16 -1.27
C GLU A 35 -12.77 4.90 -1.79
N ILE A 36 -11.93 4.30 -0.96
CA ILE A 36 -11.26 3.03 -1.24
C ILE A 36 -11.98 1.95 -0.46
N VAL A 37 -12.57 0.99 -1.17
CA VAL A 37 -13.23 -0.19 -0.61
C VAL A 37 -12.32 -1.39 -0.85
N VAL A 38 -11.67 -1.87 0.21
CA VAL A 38 -10.82 -3.07 0.14
C VAL A 38 -11.70 -4.30 0.35
N GLU A 39 -11.88 -5.08 -0.71
CA GLU A 39 -12.70 -6.30 -0.69
C GLU A 39 -11.86 -7.55 -0.37
N LYS A 40 -10.65 -7.65 -0.92
CA LYS A 40 -9.69 -8.70 -0.60
C LYS A 40 -8.40 -8.08 -0.08
N PRO A 41 -8.04 -8.32 1.19
CA PRO A 41 -7.01 -7.54 1.89
C PRO A 41 -5.60 -7.88 1.41
N SER A 42 -4.65 -7.01 1.77
CA SER A 42 -3.23 -7.30 1.79
C SER A 42 -2.74 -7.59 3.20
N THR A 43 -1.43 -7.79 3.36
CA THR A 43 -0.81 -7.86 4.68
C THR A 43 -0.85 -6.53 5.44
N VAL A 44 -1.04 -5.38 4.76
CA VAL A 44 -1.12 -4.05 5.38
C VAL A 44 -2.55 -3.49 5.34
N LEU A 45 -3.17 -3.47 4.17
CA LEU A 45 -4.49 -2.92 3.91
C LEU A 45 -5.56 -4.00 4.14
N MET A 46 -6.19 -3.96 5.31
CA MET A 46 -7.26 -4.88 5.69
C MET A 46 -8.59 -4.52 5.02
N THR A 47 -9.52 -5.47 4.99
CA THR A 47 -10.88 -5.25 4.47
C THR A 47 -11.56 -4.10 5.18
N GLY A 48 -12.20 -3.23 4.42
CA GLY A 48 -12.88 -2.05 4.95
C GLY A 48 -12.96 -0.93 3.94
N THR A 49 -13.54 0.17 4.38
CA THR A 49 -13.72 1.37 3.56
C THR A 49 -13.05 2.55 4.24
N PHE A 50 -12.29 3.33 3.47
CA PHE A 50 -11.72 4.58 3.97
C PHE A 50 -11.74 5.64 2.88
N THR A 51 -11.95 6.88 3.31
CA THR A 51 -11.99 8.05 2.43
C THR A 51 -10.66 8.79 2.49
N VAL A 52 -10.14 9.16 1.32
CA VAL A 52 -8.99 10.06 1.19
C VAL A 52 -9.48 11.32 0.47
N LYS A 53 -9.55 12.43 1.22
CA LYS A 53 -10.00 13.71 0.68
C LYS A 53 -9.02 14.23 -0.37
N ASN A 54 -9.51 14.99 -1.35
CA ASN A 54 -8.66 15.71 -2.31
C ASN A 54 -7.58 16.52 -1.55
N GLY A 55 -6.34 16.42 -2.00
CA GLY A 55 -5.18 17.14 -1.46
C GLY A 55 -4.68 16.56 -0.14
N THR A 56 -5.16 15.39 0.28
CA THR A 56 -4.75 14.74 1.52
C THR A 56 -3.98 13.44 1.29
N THR A 57 -3.32 12.98 2.34
CA THR A 57 -2.59 11.70 2.34
C THR A 57 -3.12 10.85 3.48
N PHE A 58 -3.57 9.64 3.14
CA PHE A 58 -3.83 8.60 4.12
C PHE A 58 -2.53 7.85 4.42
N LYS A 59 -2.29 7.55 5.70
CA LYS A 59 -1.08 6.87 6.17
C LYS A 59 -1.47 5.68 7.04
N ILE A 60 -0.85 4.53 6.78
CA ILE A 60 -0.92 3.35 7.63
C ILE A 60 0.47 2.77 7.84
N GLU A 61 0.75 2.31 9.06
CA GLU A 61 2.02 1.72 9.45
C GLU A 61 1.79 0.31 10.04
N LYS A 62 2.65 -0.63 9.68
CA LYS A 62 2.61 -1.99 10.22
C LYS A 62 4.02 -2.52 10.46
N ALA A 63 4.25 -3.00 11.67
CA ALA A 63 5.48 -3.68 12.04
C ALA A 63 5.33 -5.20 11.84
N SER A 64 6.40 -5.85 11.41
CA SER A 64 6.48 -7.31 11.30
C SER A 64 7.78 -7.83 11.92
N GLU A 65 7.78 -9.08 12.37
CA GLU A 65 9.01 -9.82 12.64
C GLU A 65 9.31 -10.70 11.42
N GLY A 66 10.39 -10.40 10.68
CA GLY A 66 10.86 -11.26 9.58
C GLY A 66 10.80 -10.70 8.15
N GLY A 67 10.40 -9.43 7.94
CA GLY A 67 10.57 -8.75 6.64
C GLY A 67 9.45 -7.78 6.28
N TYR A 68 9.61 -7.02 5.20
CA TYR A 68 8.60 -6.02 4.84
C TYR A 68 7.29 -6.64 4.36
N TYR A 69 6.17 -6.05 4.77
CA TYR A 69 4.86 -6.42 4.27
C TYR A 69 4.61 -5.86 2.86
N VAL A 70 3.74 -6.54 2.14
CA VAL A 70 3.30 -6.16 0.79
C VAL A 70 2.10 -5.21 0.92
N PRO A 71 2.11 -4.04 0.26
CA PRO A 71 1.12 -3.00 0.49
C PRO A 71 -0.21 -3.27 -0.24
N ASN A 72 -0.17 -3.78 -1.47
CA ASN A 72 -1.30 -3.84 -2.39
C ASN A 72 -2.34 -4.91 -1.98
N PRO A 73 -3.64 -4.56 -1.91
CA PRO A 73 -4.72 -5.54 -1.75
C PRO A 73 -4.87 -6.41 -2.99
N LEU A 74 -5.55 -7.54 -2.86
CA LEU A 74 -5.82 -8.43 -4.00
C LEU A 74 -6.99 -7.93 -4.84
N GLU A 75 -7.94 -7.23 -4.22
CA GLU A 75 -9.11 -6.63 -4.88
C GLU A 75 -9.59 -5.43 -4.07
N ALA A 76 -9.79 -4.31 -4.77
CA ALA A 76 -10.32 -3.08 -4.21
C ALA A 76 -11.14 -2.31 -5.24
N GLN A 77 -12.19 -1.62 -4.79
CA GLN A 77 -12.93 -0.66 -5.61
C GLN A 77 -12.52 0.76 -5.21
N ILE A 78 -12.24 1.59 -6.21
CA ILE A 78 -11.98 3.02 -6.05
C ILE A 78 -13.22 3.75 -6.54
N LYS A 79 -13.84 4.53 -5.67
CA LYS A 79 -14.98 5.38 -6.00
C LYS A 79 -14.62 6.84 -5.84
N PHE A 80 -14.92 7.64 -6.84
CA PHE A 80 -14.87 9.08 -6.78
C PHE A 80 -16.20 9.61 -6.23
N ASP A 81 -16.17 10.77 -5.58
CA ASP A 81 -17.36 11.39 -4.96
C ASP A 81 -18.48 11.76 -5.94
N ASP A 82 -18.18 11.87 -7.24
CA ASP A 82 -19.16 12.05 -8.32
C ASP A 82 -19.89 10.75 -8.72
N GLY A 83 -19.54 9.62 -8.09
CA GLY A 83 -20.13 8.31 -8.33
C GLY A 83 -19.40 7.47 -9.40
N THR A 84 -18.37 8.03 -10.06
CA THR A 84 -17.47 7.26 -10.93
C THR A 84 -16.75 6.21 -10.09
N ALA A 85 -16.66 4.98 -10.60
CA ALA A 85 -15.99 3.90 -9.88
C ALA A 85 -15.22 2.99 -10.82
N ILE A 86 -14.14 2.41 -10.33
CA ILE A 86 -13.36 1.37 -10.99
C ILE A 86 -12.97 0.29 -9.98
N THR A 87 -12.99 -0.97 -10.43
CA THR A 87 -12.50 -2.11 -9.66
C THR A 87 -11.09 -2.44 -10.10
N HIS A 88 -10.17 -2.53 -9.14
CA HIS A 88 -8.80 -2.98 -9.30
C HIS A 88 -8.66 -4.40 -8.74
N ARG A 89 -7.95 -5.28 -9.45
CA ARG A 89 -7.58 -6.62 -8.98
C ARG A 89 -6.11 -6.89 -9.27
N GLU A 90 -5.43 -7.64 -8.41
CA GLU A 90 -3.99 -7.91 -8.59
C GLU A 90 -3.68 -8.62 -9.92
N MET A 91 -4.60 -9.49 -10.37
CA MET A 91 -4.46 -10.24 -11.62
C MET A 91 -4.89 -9.46 -12.87
N ASP A 92 -5.52 -8.29 -12.70
CA ASP A 92 -5.95 -7.44 -13.81
C ASP A 92 -4.70 -6.69 -14.33
N GLY A 93 -4.01 -7.31 -15.28
CA GLY A 93 -2.78 -6.80 -15.89
C GLY A 93 -2.98 -5.60 -16.83
N ASP A 94 -4.21 -5.13 -16.98
CA ASP A 94 -4.66 -4.12 -17.93
C ASP A 94 -5.22 -2.84 -17.29
N ALA A 95 -5.54 -2.88 -15.99
CA ALA A 95 -5.96 -1.70 -15.25
C ALA A 95 -4.82 -0.67 -15.18
N TYR A 96 -5.06 0.53 -15.72
CA TYR A 96 -4.12 1.65 -15.59
C TYR A 96 -3.93 1.99 -14.11
N HIS A 97 -2.68 2.22 -13.71
CA HIS A 97 -2.31 2.57 -12.34
C HIS A 97 -3.01 1.69 -11.29
N ASN A 98 -2.94 0.38 -11.51
CA ASN A 98 -3.67 -0.58 -10.71
C ASN A 98 -3.21 -0.55 -9.23
N PHE A 99 -4.05 -0.02 -8.34
CA PHE A 99 -3.86 0.01 -6.88
C PHE A 99 -3.65 -1.39 -6.25
N CYS A 100 -4.13 -2.44 -6.91
CA CYS A 100 -3.91 -3.83 -6.47
C CYS A 100 -2.60 -4.41 -7.02
N SER A 101 -1.82 -3.64 -7.78
CA SER A 101 -0.52 -4.05 -8.30
C SER A 101 0.62 -3.44 -7.50
N HIS A 102 1.51 -4.29 -6.96
CA HIS A 102 2.64 -3.82 -6.15
C HIS A 102 3.60 -2.88 -6.91
N ILE A 103 3.68 -3.00 -8.25
CA ILE A 103 4.56 -2.15 -9.08
C ILE A 103 4.03 -0.72 -9.22
N ALA A 104 2.75 -0.50 -8.95
CA ALA A 104 2.15 0.83 -8.99
C ALA A 104 2.51 1.67 -7.75
N PHE A 105 3.12 1.06 -6.72
CA PHE A 105 3.61 1.76 -5.55
C PHE A 105 5.06 2.17 -5.74
N GLU A 106 5.35 3.46 -5.57
CA GLU A 106 6.72 3.94 -5.40
C GLU A 106 7.27 3.39 -4.08
N LYS A 107 8.40 2.67 -4.13
CA LYS A 107 9.02 2.06 -2.96
C LYS A 107 10.28 2.83 -2.55
N ASN A 108 10.25 3.41 -1.37
CA ASN A 108 11.37 4.13 -0.78
C ASN A 108 11.90 3.41 0.46
N ALA A 109 13.20 3.10 0.49
CA ALA A 109 13.83 2.56 1.69
C ALA A 109 14.07 3.69 2.71
N SER A 110 13.38 3.65 3.84
CA SER A 110 13.49 4.64 4.91
C SER A 110 14.43 4.13 6.01
N GLY A 111 15.72 4.03 5.69
CA GLY A 111 16.73 3.49 6.61
C GLY A 111 16.82 1.96 6.66
N LYS A 112 17.53 1.43 7.66
CA LYS A 112 18.01 0.03 7.66
C LYS A 112 16.89 -1.03 7.74
N ARG A 113 15.74 -0.71 8.33
CA ARG A 113 14.63 -1.65 8.60
C ARG A 113 13.25 -1.03 8.42
N SER A 114 13.13 0.03 7.62
CA SER A 114 11.84 0.62 7.29
C SER A 114 11.74 0.83 5.79
N VAL A 115 10.55 0.58 5.26
CA VAL A 115 10.19 0.82 3.88
C VAL A 115 8.90 1.63 3.84
N GLU A 116 8.85 2.56 2.90
CA GLU A 116 7.66 3.34 2.59
C GLU A 116 7.21 2.99 1.18
N TYR A 117 5.91 2.74 1.03
CA TYR A 117 5.24 2.55 -0.24
C TYR A 117 4.28 3.71 -0.45
N THR A 118 4.39 4.42 -1.56
CA THR A 118 3.49 5.50 -1.92
C THR A 118 2.68 5.11 -3.14
N PHE A 119 1.36 5.25 -3.06
CA PHE A 119 0.47 5.25 -4.21
C PHE A 119 -0.17 6.64 -4.34
N GLU A 120 -0.26 7.17 -5.54
CA GLU A 120 -0.76 8.51 -5.79
C GLU A 120 -1.94 8.48 -6.75
N PHE A 121 -3.13 8.87 -6.30
CA PHE A 121 -4.25 9.09 -7.19
C PHE A 121 -4.16 10.48 -7.82
N THR A 122 -4.43 10.56 -9.12
CA THR A 122 -4.38 11.76 -9.96
C THR A 122 -5.65 11.89 -10.80
N ASP A 123 -5.81 13.00 -11.51
CA ASP A 123 -6.91 13.17 -12.45
C ASP A 123 -6.86 12.19 -13.63
N GLU A 124 -5.67 11.64 -13.97
CA GLU A 124 -5.56 10.61 -15.00
C GLU A 124 -6.24 9.30 -14.58
N ASP A 125 -6.17 8.95 -13.30
CA ASP A 125 -6.83 7.77 -12.73
C ASP A 125 -8.35 7.92 -12.81
N TYR A 126 -8.84 9.12 -12.51
CA TYR A 126 -10.25 9.47 -12.68
C TYR A 126 -10.68 9.39 -14.15
N GLU A 127 -9.94 10.01 -15.07
CA GLU A 127 -10.28 9.97 -16.50
C GLU A 127 -10.20 8.56 -17.08
N TYR A 128 -9.30 7.71 -16.58
CA TYR A 128 -9.29 6.28 -16.90
C TYR A 128 -10.54 5.60 -16.35
N ALA A 129 -10.87 5.83 -15.06
CA ALA A 129 -12.05 5.26 -14.43
C ALA A 129 -13.34 5.64 -15.18
N LYS A 130 -13.54 6.89 -15.60
CA LYS A 130 -14.72 7.28 -16.40
C LYS A 130 -14.84 6.54 -17.74
N LYS A 131 -13.72 6.31 -18.42
CA LYS A 131 -13.70 5.65 -19.73
C LYS A 131 -14.07 4.16 -19.61
N HIS A 132 -13.71 3.55 -18.48
CA HIS A 132 -13.87 2.13 -18.21
C HIS A 132 -14.95 1.82 -17.17
N ALA A 133 -15.57 2.85 -16.61
CA ALA A 133 -16.70 2.71 -15.70
C ALA A 133 -17.81 1.96 -16.42
N ASP A 134 -18.37 1.00 -15.73
CA ASP A 134 -19.43 0.14 -16.26
C ASP A 134 -20.64 1.03 -16.61
N LYS A 135 -20.82 1.36 -17.89
CA LYS A 135 -21.89 2.25 -18.39
C LYS A 135 -23.29 1.62 -18.30
N THR A 136 -23.41 0.49 -17.61
CA THR A 136 -24.64 -0.30 -17.47
C THR A 136 -25.60 0.21 -16.40
N LYS A 137 -25.31 1.33 -15.75
CA LYS A 137 -26.30 2.09 -14.96
C LYS A 137 -26.88 3.22 -15.80
N ILE A 138 -27.85 2.88 -16.66
CA ILE A 138 -28.84 3.82 -17.21
C ILE A 138 -30.16 3.56 -16.49
#